data_AF-A0A7L4ZRE5-F1
#
_entry.id   AF-A0A7L4ZRE5-F1
#
_cell.length_a   1.000
_cell.length_b   1.000
_cell.length_c   1.000
_cell.angle_alpha   90.00
_cell.angle_beta   90.00
_cell.angle_gamma   90.00
#
_symmetry.space_group_name_H-M   'P 1'
#
loop_
_entity.id
_entity.type
_entity.pdbx_description
1 polymer ?
#
loop_
_entity_poly.entity_id
_entity_poly.type
_entity_poly.pdbx_seq_one_letter_code
_entity_poly.pdbx_strand_id
1 'polypeptide(L)'
;MRKINSYFAVFILFLFIVGCAQETEIEKHGKHFQKHNDYKSLSKVVELIKLDDDTTYVKKILGEPIDMGFDYRYLIDSVGVKGCPIGAVFHINESGKIDQKWIDEICE
;
A
#
# COMPACT_ATOMS: atom_id res chain seq x y z
N MET A 1 -7.28 -42.93 -27.23
CA MET A 1 -6.58 -42.68 -25.94
C MET A 1 -5.23 -42.03 -26.24
N ARG A 2 -5.10 -40.71 -26.06
CA ARG A 2 -3.84 -39.98 -26.32
C ARG A 2 -2.85 -40.28 -25.20
N LYS A 3 -1.70 -40.88 -25.53
CA LYS A 3 -0.58 -41.06 -24.59
C LYS A 3 -0.03 -39.67 -24.26
N ILE A 4 -0.25 -39.21 -23.02
CA ILE A 4 0.36 -37.99 -22.52
C ILE A 4 1.86 -38.30 -22.36
N ASN A 5 2.71 -37.59 -23.11
CA ASN A 5 4.16 -37.72 -22.98
C ASN A 5 4.58 -37.34 -21.55
N SER A 6 5.26 -38.25 -20.84
CA SER A 6 5.71 -38.03 -19.45
C SER A 6 6.49 -36.72 -19.24
N TYR A 7 7.15 -36.20 -20.27
CA TYR A 7 7.85 -34.92 -20.24
C TYR A 7 6.91 -33.70 -20.10
N PHE A 8 5.70 -33.77 -20.65
CA PHE A 8 4.72 -32.70 -20.56
C PHE A 8 4.14 -32.57 -19.15
N ALA A 9 3.99 -33.70 -18.45
CA ALA A 9 3.56 -33.73 -17.06
C ALA A 9 4.62 -33.12 -16.11
N VAL A 10 5.90 -33.36 -16.38
CA VAL A 10 7.02 -32.78 -15.59
C VAL A 10 7.12 -31.26 -15.79
N PHE A 11 6.89 -30.76 -17.01
CA PHE A 11 6.87 -29.32 -17.30
C PHE A 11 5.74 -28.58 -16.57
N ILE A 12 4.54 -29.18 -16.51
CA ILE A 12 3.42 -28.64 -15.73
C ILE A 12 3.72 -28.65 -14.23
N LEU A 13 4.40 -29.69 -13.72
CA LEU A 13 4.76 -29.77 -12.30
C LEU A 13 5.79 -28.71 -11.90
N PHE A 14 6.71 -28.32 -12.80
CA PHE A 14 7.71 -27.29 -12.55
C PHE A 14 7.11 -25.87 -12.50
N LEU A 15 5.97 -25.63 -13.16
CA LEU A 15 5.26 -24.35 -13.14
C LEU A 15 4.54 -24.08 -11.79
N PHE A 16 4.22 -25.12 -11.02
CA PHE A 16 3.52 -24.95 -9.73
C PHE A 16 4.42 -24.53 -8.56
N ILE A 17 5.75 -24.59 -8.72
CA ILE A 17 6.72 -24.37 -7.62
C ILE A 17 7.21 -22.92 -7.53
N VAL A 18 6.85 -22.05 -8.47
CA VAL A 18 7.37 -20.65 -8.57
C VAL A 18 6.44 -19.62 -7.88
N GLY A 19 5.38 -20.08 -7.20
CA GLY A 19 4.26 -19.20 -6.79
C GLY A 19 4.35 -18.47 -5.45
N CYS A 20 5.37 -18.66 -4.61
CA CYS A 20 5.47 -18.01 -3.30
C CYS A 20 6.61 -16.98 -3.29
N ALA A 21 6.41 -15.82 -3.92
CA ALA A 21 7.23 -14.66 -3.62
C ALA A 21 6.93 -14.21 -2.17
N GLN A 22 7.97 -14.03 -1.37
CA GLN A 22 7.83 -13.51 -0.01
C GLN A 22 7.31 -12.07 -0.07
N GLU A 23 6.23 -11.82 0.65
CA GLU A 23 5.64 -10.49 0.77
C GLU A 23 6.63 -9.50 1.40
N THR A 24 6.69 -8.29 0.85
CA THR A 24 7.53 -7.21 1.41
C THR A 24 6.92 -6.65 2.69
N GLU A 25 7.75 -6.09 3.59
CA GLU A 25 7.25 -5.52 4.85
C GLU A 25 6.21 -4.40 4.63
N ILE A 26 6.41 -3.56 3.61
CA ILE A 26 5.45 -2.50 3.26
C ILE A 26 4.12 -3.07 2.77
N GLU A 27 4.11 -4.14 1.98
CA GLU A 27 2.88 -4.80 1.52
C GLU A 27 2.13 -5.44 2.68
N LYS A 28 2.85 -6.09 3.61
CA LYS A 28 2.28 -6.68 4.81
C LYS A 28 1.56 -5.63 5.67
N HIS A 29 2.20 -4.48 5.91
CA HIS A 29 1.58 -3.39 6.66
C HIS A 29 0.45 -2.71 5.86
N GLY A 30 0.61 -2.53 4.55
CA GLY A 30 -0.43 -2.00 3.68
C GLY A 30 -1.70 -2.84 3.68
N LYS A 31 -1.58 -4.16 3.49
CA LYS A 31 -2.73 -5.08 3.57
C LYS A 31 -3.37 -5.10 4.96
N HIS A 32 -2.57 -5.05 6.02
CA HIS A 32 -3.11 -4.97 7.37
C HIS A 32 -3.90 -3.68 7.56
N PHE A 33 -3.36 -2.53 7.14
CA PHE A 33 -4.06 -1.25 7.17
C PHE A 33 -5.37 -1.30 6.37
N GLN A 34 -5.35 -1.79 5.12
CA GLN A 34 -6.56 -1.91 4.30
C GLN A 34 -7.67 -2.74 4.97
N LYS A 35 -7.30 -3.74 5.78
CA LYS A 35 -8.24 -4.61 6.48
C LYS A 35 -8.71 -4.06 7.83
N HIS A 36 -7.84 -3.35 8.54
CA HIS A 36 -8.04 -3.00 9.94
C HIS A 36 -8.15 -1.49 10.21
N ASN A 37 -7.84 -0.66 9.21
CA ASN A 37 -7.81 0.80 9.28
C ASN A 37 -7.07 1.36 10.52
N ASP A 38 -5.92 0.78 10.85
CA ASP A 38 -5.22 1.03 12.11
C ASP A 38 -4.00 1.96 11.98
N TYR A 39 -3.78 2.77 13.02
CA TYR A 39 -2.67 3.73 13.08
C TYR A 39 -1.29 3.08 12.91
N LYS A 40 -1.07 1.92 13.54
CA LYS A 40 0.26 1.30 13.60
C LYS A 40 0.71 0.85 12.21
N SER A 41 -0.19 0.24 11.46
CA SER A 41 0.07 -0.19 10.09
C SER A 41 0.25 0.99 9.16
N LEU A 42 -0.63 2.01 9.26
CA LEU A 42 -0.50 3.23 8.48
C LEU A 42 0.83 3.94 8.72
N SER A 43 1.20 4.13 9.99
CA SER A 43 2.47 4.75 10.39
C SER A 43 3.68 4.02 9.80
N LYS A 44 3.67 2.67 9.79
CA LYS A 44 4.75 1.90 9.17
C LYS A 44 4.80 2.02 7.65
N VAL A 45 3.66 2.08 6.98
CA VAL A 45 3.66 2.35 5.54
C VAL A 45 4.19 3.75 5.24
N VAL A 46 3.76 4.77 5.98
CA VAL A 46 4.25 6.15 5.83
C VAL A 46 5.77 6.20 6.05
N GLU A 47 6.32 5.48 7.02
CA GLU A 47 7.77 5.38 7.22
C GLU A 47 8.48 4.78 6.00
N LEU A 48 7.95 3.68 5.45
CA LEU A 48 8.59 2.86 4.41
C LEU A 48 8.46 3.42 2.98
N ILE A 49 7.40 4.16 2.66
CA ILE A 49 7.24 4.82 1.34
C ILE A 49 8.38 5.82 1.15
N LYS A 50 9.02 5.87 0.00
CA LYS A 50 10.08 6.84 -0.25
C LYS A 50 9.50 8.14 -0.79
N LEU A 51 10.21 9.24 -0.54
CA LEU A 51 10.02 10.42 -1.37
C LEU A 51 10.41 10.05 -2.81
N ASP A 52 9.78 10.69 -3.79
CA ASP A 52 9.85 10.39 -5.23
C ASP A 52 9.15 9.09 -5.68
N ASP A 53 8.53 8.33 -4.76
CA ASP A 53 7.56 7.30 -5.16
C ASP A 53 6.34 7.95 -5.82
N ASP A 54 5.75 7.26 -6.80
CA ASP A 54 4.56 7.74 -7.48
C ASP A 54 3.27 7.41 -6.72
N THR A 55 2.22 8.14 -7.05
CA THR A 55 0.87 7.96 -6.50
C THR A 55 0.26 6.59 -6.79
N THR A 56 0.65 5.91 -7.88
CA THR A 56 0.18 4.56 -8.22
C THR A 56 0.69 3.55 -7.20
N TYR A 57 1.95 3.69 -6.79
CA TYR A 57 2.54 2.84 -5.77
C TYR A 57 1.87 3.03 -4.41
N VAL A 58 1.64 4.27 -3.99
CA VAL A 58 0.92 4.57 -2.73
C VAL A 58 -0.46 3.92 -2.73
N LYS A 59 -1.23 4.08 -3.82
CA LYS A 59 -2.55 3.44 -3.99
C LYS A 59 -2.49 1.93 -3.91
N LYS A 60 -1.50 1.31 -4.55
CA LYS A 60 -1.31 -0.14 -4.51
C LYS A 60 -1.13 -0.63 -3.06
N ILE A 61 -0.42 0.12 -2.22
CA ILE A 61 -0.11 -0.28 -0.85
C ILE A 61 -1.24 0.05 0.13
N LEU A 62 -1.85 1.23 0.04
CA LEU A 62 -2.82 1.72 1.04
C LEU A 62 -4.28 1.67 0.59
N GLY A 63 -4.55 1.38 -0.69
CA GLY A 63 -5.88 1.48 -1.28
C GLY A 63 -6.17 2.87 -1.84
N GLU A 64 -7.42 3.14 -2.20
CA GLU A 64 -7.82 4.44 -2.71
C GLU A 64 -7.79 5.52 -1.61
N PRO A 65 -7.15 6.68 -1.87
CA PRO A 65 -7.11 7.80 -0.95
C PRO A 65 -8.37 8.65 -1.05
N ILE A 66 -8.50 9.58 -0.10
CA ILE A 66 -9.20 10.84 -0.37
C ILE A 66 -8.25 11.71 -1.20
N ASP A 67 -8.60 11.96 -2.45
CA ASP A 67 -7.80 12.71 -3.41
C ASP A 67 -8.21 14.20 -3.41
N MET A 68 -7.30 15.07 -2.97
CA MET A 68 -7.51 16.52 -2.95
C MET A 68 -6.78 17.24 -4.10
N GLY A 69 -6.30 16.49 -5.10
CA GLY A 69 -5.58 16.99 -6.28
C GLY A 69 -4.08 17.20 -6.06
N PHE A 70 -3.67 17.80 -4.93
CA PHE A 70 -2.25 18.01 -4.57
C PHE A 70 -1.81 17.22 -3.32
N ASP A 71 -2.75 16.55 -2.66
CA ASP A 71 -2.45 15.61 -1.58
C ASP A 71 -3.36 14.37 -1.63
N TYR A 72 -2.82 13.24 -1.18
CA TYR A 72 -3.56 12.03 -0.88
C TYR A 72 -3.68 11.87 0.62
N ARG A 73 -4.89 11.57 1.09
CA ARG A 73 -5.18 11.41 2.52
C ARG A 73 -5.75 10.03 2.81
N TYR A 74 -5.23 9.43 3.89
CA TYR A 74 -5.68 8.16 4.43
C TYR A 74 -6.04 8.35 5.90
N LEU A 75 -7.34 8.38 6.20
CA LEU A 75 -7.85 8.62 7.54
C LEU A 75 -8.01 7.30 8.31
N ILE A 76 -7.71 7.33 9.60
CA ILE A 76 -8.07 6.25 10.53
C ILE A 76 -9.31 6.63 11.32
N ASP A 77 -10.00 5.63 11.87
CA ASP A 77 -11.13 5.83 12.78
C ASP A 77 -10.62 6.24 14.18
N SER A 78 -10.01 7.42 14.25
CA SER A 78 -9.47 8.01 15.47
C SER A 78 -9.50 9.53 15.37
N VAL A 79 -9.78 10.16 16.51
CA VAL A 79 -9.80 11.61 16.68
C VAL A 79 -8.67 12.01 17.61
N GLY A 80 -7.91 13.04 17.26
CA GLY A 80 -6.82 13.54 18.08
C GLY A 80 -7.26 14.59 19.10
N VAL A 81 -6.29 15.24 19.75
CA VAL A 81 -6.54 16.15 20.87
C VAL A 81 -7.24 17.45 20.44
N LYS A 82 -7.15 17.83 19.17
CA LYS A 82 -7.84 19.00 18.61
C LYS A 82 -9.26 18.66 18.14
N GLY A 83 -9.69 17.40 18.25
CA GLY A 83 -11.01 16.98 17.81
C GLY A 83 -11.10 16.68 16.31
N CYS A 84 -9.96 16.56 15.62
CA CYS A 84 -9.90 16.29 14.19
C CYS A 84 -9.56 14.83 13.88
N PRO A 85 -9.95 14.29 12.72
CA PRO A 85 -9.53 12.97 12.26
C PRO A 85 -8.01 12.87 12.18
N ILE A 86 -7.46 11.73 12.62
CA ILE A 86 -6.05 11.41 12.42
C ILE A 86 -5.90 10.71 11.07
N GLY A 87 -4.85 11.06 10.33
CA GLY A 87 -4.57 10.40 9.06
C GLY A 87 -3.17 10.66 8.54
N ALA A 88 -2.80 9.89 7.52
CA ALA A 88 -1.60 10.15 6.74
C ALA A 88 -1.91 11.10 5.59
N VAL A 89 -0.99 12.01 5.33
CA VAL A 89 -1.01 12.90 4.16
C VAL A 89 0.24 12.64 3.33
N PHE A 90 0.06 12.50 2.03
CA PHE A 90 1.13 12.44 1.04
C PHE A 90 0.94 13.61 0.08
N HIS A 91 1.80 14.64 0.18
CA HIS A 91 1.81 15.75 -0.77
C HIS A 91 2.40 15.28 -2.10
N ILE A 92 1.82 15.76 -3.20
CA ILE A 92 2.14 15.35 -4.56
C ILE A 92 2.72 16.57 -5.29
N ASN A 93 3.92 16.41 -5.84
CA ASN A 93 4.56 17.45 -6.63
C ASN A 93 3.98 17.54 -8.05
N GLU A 94 4.45 18.52 -8.82
CA GLU A 94 4.01 18.77 -10.20
C GLU A 94 4.27 17.58 -11.16
N SER A 95 5.17 16.67 -10.80
CA SER A 95 5.47 15.45 -11.57
C SER A 95 4.60 14.25 -11.15
N GLY A 96 3.66 14.42 -10.23
CA GLY A 96 2.77 13.36 -9.75
C GLY A 96 3.41 12.41 -8.73
N LYS A 97 4.48 12.85 -8.06
CA LYS A 97 5.26 12.05 -7.10
C LYS A 97 5.22 12.63 -5.70
N ILE A 98 5.48 11.78 -4.71
CA ILE A 98 5.47 12.19 -3.31
C ILE A 98 6.72 13.00 -2.98
N ASP A 99 6.56 14.22 -2.49
CA ASP A 99 7.69 15.07 -2.02
C ASP A 99 7.59 15.40 -0.52
N GLN A 100 6.41 15.22 0.10
CA GLN A 100 6.22 15.30 1.55
C GLN A 100 5.24 14.23 2.03
N LYS A 101 5.46 13.75 3.26
CA LYS A 101 4.59 12.76 3.90
C LYS A 101 4.60 12.94 5.42
N TRP A 102 3.44 12.81 6.06
CA TRP A 102 3.31 12.84 7.52
C TRP A 102 2.06 12.11 7.99
N ILE A 103 1.97 11.89 9.30
CA ILE A 103 0.77 11.40 9.98
C ILE A 103 0.46 12.34 11.13
N ASP A 104 -0.72 12.96 11.12
CA ASP A 104 -1.14 13.91 12.17
C ASP A 104 -2.67 14.07 12.17
N GLU A 105 -3.17 14.91 13.06
CA GLU A 105 -4.52 15.46 13.01
C GLU A 105 -4.72 16.35 11.78
N ILE A 106 -5.73 16.05 10.97
CA ILE A 106 -6.10 16.80 9.77
C ILE A 106 -7.28 17.70 10.12
N CYS A 107 -6.97 18.93 10.54
CA CYS A 107 -7.93 19.99 10.79
C CYS A 107 -7.94 20.94 9.59
N GLU A 108 -8.96 20.85 8.75
CA GLU A 108 -9.18 21.79 7.63
C GLU A 108 -9.70 23.16 8.09
#